data_AF-A0A1I6S1J1-F1
#
_entry.id   AF-A0A1I6S1J1-F1
#
_cell.length_a   1.000
_cell.length_b   1.000
_cell.length_c   1.000
_cell.angle_alpha   90.00
_cell.angle_beta   90.00
_cell.angle_gamma   90.00
#
_symmetry.space_group_name_H-M   'P 1'
#
loop_
_entity.id
_entity.type
_entity.pdbx_description
1 polymer ?
#
loop_
_entity_poly.entity_id
_entity_poly.type
_entity_poly.pdbx_seq_one_letter_code
_entity_poly.pdbx_strand_id
1 'polypeptide(L)'
;MNVKKIIVLFVALFALMMVSTLPTYASDTWIPFNTHTTEGGYEDVVETTSAKSSVWVGVTSIYKIDRITGSKSLAGPEYLLVNLCNTATNKCTSVKSLDFYHAEFTNLEPGKYYVDILDDEVSYFTGDMYSFSHTP
;
A
#
# COMPACT_ATOMS: atom_id res chain seq x y z
N MET A 1 -51.65 1.01 -8.03
CA MET A 1 -50.21 0.66 -8.02
C MET A 1 -50.10 -0.77 -7.50
N ASN A 2 -49.69 -1.74 -8.33
CA ASN A 2 -49.76 -3.17 -7.99
C ASN A 2 -48.74 -3.52 -6.91
N VAL A 3 -49.20 -4.06 -5.78
CA VAL A 3 -48.39 -4.49 -4.61
C VAL A 3 -47.19 -5.35 -5.01
N LYS A 4 -47.32 -6.15 -6.08
CA LYS A 4 -46.25 -6.97 -6.67
C LYS A 4 -45.04 -6.18 -7.18
N LYS A 5 -45.20 -4.91 -7.60
CA LYS A 5 -44.08 -4.07 -8.09
C LYS A 5 -43.32 -3.36 -6.96
N ILE A 6 -43.94 -3.18 -5.79
CA ILE A 6 -43.33 -2.52 -4.63
C ILE A 6 -42.42 -3.49 -3.87
N ILE A 7 -42.79 -4.77 -3.80
CA ILE A 7 -42.00 -5.81 -3.12
C ILE A 7 -40.66 -6.06 -3.85
N VAL A 8 -40.65 -6.05 -5.18
CA VAL A 8 -39.41 -6.27 -5.98
C VAL A 8 -38.44 -5.11 -5.83
N LEU A 9 -38.93 -3.86 -5.70
CA LEU A 9 -38.07 -2.70 -5.45
C LEU A 9 -37.41 -2.74 -4.07
N PHE A 10 -38.10 -3.23 -3.04
CA PHE A 10 -37.56 -3.31 -1.68
C PHE A 10 -36.49 -4.41 -1.52
N VAL A 11 -36.65 -5.55 -2.21
CA VAL A 11 -35.65 -6.63 -2.19
C VAL A 11 -34.37 -6.24 -2.93
N ALA A 12 -34.49 -5.43 -4.00
CA ALA A 12 -33.32 -4.90 -4.72
C ALA A 12 -32.55 -3.82 -3.91
N LEU A 13 -33.24 -3.00 -3.11
CA LEU A 13 -32.56 -2.00 -2.26
C LEU A 13 -31.86 -2.63 -1.06
N PHE A 14 -32.38 -3.73 -0.50
CA PHE A 14 -31.77 -4.39 0.65
C PHE A 14 -30.50 -5.20 0.29
N ALA A 15 -30.39 -5.64 -0.97
CA ALA A 15 -29.20 -6.33 -1.47
C ALA A 15 -27.97 -5.41 -1.65
N LEU A 16 -28.18 -4.09 -1.72
CA LEU A 16 -27.10 -3.09 -1.85
C LEU A 16 -26.54 -2.58 -0.51
N MET A 17 -27.20 -2.88 0.62
CA MET A 17 -26.78 -2.39 1.94
C MET A 17 -25.84 -3.35 2.69
N MET A 18 -25.54 -4.52 2.12
CA MET A 18 -24.57 -5.46 2.67
C MET A 18 -23.17 -5.21 2.10
N VAL A 19 -22.73 -3.95 2.05
CA VAL A 19 -21.30 -3.64 2.07
C VAL A 19 -20.91 -3.68 3.54
N SER A 20 -20.67 -4.88 4.04
CA SER A 20 -20.00 -5.08 5.32
C SER A 20 -18.62 -4.44 5.22
N THR A 21 -18.49 -3.21 5.72
CA THR A 21 -17.19 -2.65 6.07
C THR A 21 -16.71 -3.44 7.28
N LEU A 22 -16.08 -4.58 7.04
CA LEU A 22 -15.22 -5.18 8.05
C LEU A 22 -14.20 -4.10 8.41
N PRO A 23 -13.98 -3.78 9.70
CA PRO A 23 -12.78 -3.06 10.07
C PRO A 23 -11.61 -3.95 9.69
N THR A 24 -10.97 -3.66 8.55
CA THR A 24 -9.60 -4.09 8.28
C THR A 24 -8.74 -3.37 9.29
N TYR A 25 -8.57 -4.01 10.45
CA TYR A 25 -7.46 -3.69 11.33
C TYR A 25 -6.20 -3.83 10.48
N ALA A 26 -5.38 -2.78 10.45
CA ALA A 26 -4.04 -2.86 9.91
C ALA A 26 -3.33 -3.98 10.69
N SER A 27 -3.18 -5.14 10.06
CA SER A 27 -2.28 -6.15 10.57
C SER A 27 -0.88 -5.70 10.19
N ASP A 28 0.05 -5.68 11.15
CA ASP A 28 1.49 -5.63 10.88
C ASP A 28 1.93 -6.95 10.22
N THR A 29 1.35 -7.27 9.07
CA THR A 29 1.72 -8.44 8.28
C THR A 29 2.93 -8.03 7.49
N TRP A 30 4.06 -8.67 7.81
CA TRP A 30 5.25 -8.55 6.99
C TRP A 30 4.98 -9.24 5.66
N ILE A 31 5.04 -8.48 4.57
CA ILE A 31 4.85 -8.97 3.21
C ILE A 31 6.17 -8.87 2.45
N PRO A 32 6.50 -9.88 1.62
CA PRO A 32 7.70 -9.81 0.82
C PRO A 32 7.57 -8.70 -0.22
N PHE A 33 8.63 -7.91 -0.39
CA PHE A 33 8.72 -6.93 -1.46
C PHE A 33 9.76 -7.36 -2.50
N ASN A 34 9.52 -6.96 -3.75
CA ASN A 34 10.45 -7.20 -4.83
C ASN A 34 10.33 -6.08 -5.87
N THR A 35 11.34 -5.23 -5.94
CA THR A 35 11.33 -4.12 -6.89
C THR A 35 11.66 -4.55 -8.33
N HIS A 36 11.97 -5.84 -8.55
CA HIS A 36 12.10 -6.38 -9.89
C HIS A 36 10.78 -6.28 -10.69
N THR A 37 9.65 -6.23 -9.99
CA THR A 37 8.33 -6.12 -10.61
C THR A 37 7.87 -4.68 -10.87
N THR A 38 8.67 -3.67 -10.51
CA THR A 38 8.29 -2.25 -10.51
C THR A 38 8.29 -1.57 -11.88
N GLU A 39 7.95 -2.29 -12.95
CA GLU A 39 7.25 -1.67 -14.08
C GLU A 39 5.73 -1.85 -13.88
N GLY A 40 5.19 -1.17 -12.85
CA GLY A 40 3.74 -1.09 -12.60
C GLY A 40 3.16 -2.09 -11.59
N GLY A 41 4.00 -2.87 -10.88
CA GLY A 41 3.61 -3.58 -9.67
C GLY A 41 3.58 -2.66 -8.44
N TYR A 42 2.71 -2.96 -7.48
CA TYR A 42 2.68 -2.30 -6.18
C TYR A 42 2.82 -3.33 -5.08
N GLU A 43 3.43 -2.91 -3.97
CA GLU A 43 3.94 -3.85 -2.99
C GLU A 43 2.93 -4.14 -1.90
N ASP A 44 2.12 -3.13 -1.56
CA ASP A 44 1.03 -3.21 -0.60
C ASP A 44 -0.12 -2.28 -0.99
N VAL A 45 -1.27 -2.46 -0.34
CA VAL A 45 -2.39 -1.52 -0.35
C VAL A 45 -2.76 -1.15 1.08
N VAL A 46 -2.57 0.12 1.44
CA VAL A 46 -2.95 0.66 2.74
C VAL A 46 -4.20 1.54 2.63
N GLU A 47 -5.08 1.44 3.61
CA GLU A 47 -6.30 2.26 3.68
C GLU A 47 -6.17 3.34 4.77
N THR A 48 -6.53 4.57 4.41
CA THR A 48 -6.55 5.74 5.29
C THR A 48 -7.97 6.23 5.48
N THR A 49 -8.22 6.82 6.64
CA THR A 49 -9.51 7.44 7.00
C THR A 49 -9.27 8.82 7.59
N SER A 50 -10.33 9.58 7.83
CA SER A 50 -10.21 10.87 8.53
C SER A 50 -9.65 10.75 9.96
N ALA A 51 -9.77 9.57 10.59
CA ALA A 51 -9.20 9.28 11.90
C ALA A 51 -7.78 8.68 11.84
N LYS A 52 -7.41 8.09 10.69
CA LYS A 52 -6.11 7.45 10.45
C LYS A 52 -5.54 7.96 9.14
N SER A 53 -5.07 9.19 9.15
CA SER A 53 -4.59 9.92 7.96
C SER A 53 -3.06 9.93 7.85
N SER A 54 -2.38 9.20 8.74
CA SER A 54 -0.94 8.96 8.62
C SER A 54 -0.67 7.50 8.29
N VAL A 55 0.40 7.22 7.56
CA VAL A 55 0.85 5.88 7.19
C VAL A 55 2.33 5.75 7.51
N TRP A 56 2.69 4.66 8.19
CA TRP A 56 4.07 4.19 8.27
C TRP A 56 4.28 3.11 7.21
N VAL A 57 5.40 3.21 6.50
CA VAL A 57 5.94 2.14 5.66
C VAL A 57 7.30 1.78 6.22
N GLY A 58 7.56 0.50 6.46
CA GLY A 58 8.87 0.05 6.92
C GLY A 58 9.34 -1.23 6.25
N VAL A 59 10.64 -1.47 6.32
CA VAL A 59 11.35 -2.55 5.63
C VAL A 59 12.33 -3.24 6.55
N THR A 60 12.58 -4.53 6.30
CA THR A 60 13.62 -5.33 6.95
C THR A 60 14.18 -6.35 5.96
N SER A 61 15.23 -7.06 6.38
CA SER A 61 15.82 -8.16 5.60
C SER A 61 16.17 -7.75 4.15
N ILE A 62 16.72 -6.55 3.96
CA ILE A 62 16.91 -5.96 2.63
C ILE A 62 18.11 -6.60 1.93
N TYR A 63 17.87 -7.09 0.72
CA TYR A 63 18.88 -7.63 -0.16
C TYR A 63 18.88 -6.88 -1.48
N LYS A 64 20.07 -6.49 -1.93
CA LYS A 64 20.34 -5.99 -3.27
C LYS A 64 20.69 -7.15 -4.18
N ILE A 65 20.06 -7.19 -5.34
CA ILE A 65 20.32 -8.19 -6.38
C ILE A 65 20.74 -7.46 -7.66
N ASP A 66 21.95 -7.76 -8.10
CA ASP A 66 22.50 -7.23 -9.36
C ASP A 66 21.71 -7.79 -10.55
N ARG A 67 21.17 -6.91 -11.41
CA ARG A 67 20.27 -7.30 -12.52
C ARG A 67 20.96 -8.16 -13.59
N ILE A 68 22.29 -8.06 -13.73
CA ILE A 68 23.05 -8.75 -14.78
C ILE A 68 23.54 -10.12 -14.30
N THR A 69 24.09 -10.17 -13.10
CA THR A 69 24.76 -11.34 -12.53
C THR A 69 23.86 -12.16 -11.62
N GLY A 70 22.76 -11.58 -11.12
CA GLY A 70 21.90 -12.18 -10.10
C GLY A 70 22.56 -12.28 -8.72
N SER A 71 23.72 -11.64 -8.54
CA SER A 71 24.46 -11.67 -7.27
C SER A 71 23.65 -11.01 -6.16
N LYS A 72 23.41 -11.74 -5.07
CA LYS A 72 22.66 -11.27 -3.90
C LYS A 72 23.61 -10.80 -2.80
N SER A 73 23.36 -9.62 -2.26
CA SER A 73 24.12 -9.04 -1.15
C SER A 73 23.19 -8.34 -0.15
N LEU A 74 23.61 -8.21 1.10
CA LEU A 74 22.89 -7.41 2.09
C LEU A 74 22.98 -5.93 1.70
N ALA A 75 21.87 -5.21 1.88
CA ALA A 75 21.80 -3.77 1.66
C ALA A 75 21.13 -3.07 2.85
N GLY A 76 21.41 -1.79 2.99
CA GLY A 76 20.72 -0.93 3.94
C GLY A 76 19.48 -0.27 3.33
N PRO A 77 18.62 0.34 4.16
CA PRO A 77 17.40 0.97 3.70
C PRO A 77 17.63 2.31 3.00
N GLU A 78 18.82 2.91 3.10
CA GLU A 78 19.23 4.14 2.41
C GLU A 78 19.21 4.04 0.87
N TYR A 79 19.13 2.81 0.34
CA TYR A 79 19.01 2.55 -1.10
C TYR A 79 17.55 2.54 -1.58
N LEU A 80 16.59 2.58 -0.66
CA LEU A 80 15.18 2.45 -0.98
C LEU A 80 14.47 3.78 -0.83
N LEU A 81 13.67 4.09 -1.84
CA LEU A 81 12.77 5.21 -1.84
C LEU A 81 11.34 4.68 -1.85
N VAL A 82 10.41 5.43 -1.26
CA VAL A 82 9.00 5.04 -1.20
C VAL A 82 8.11 6.22 -1.54
N ASN A 83 7.04 5.96 -2.27
CA ASN A 83 5.91 6.86 -2.41
C ASN A 83 4.59 6.12 -2.12
N LEU A 84 3.51 6.88 -1.97
CA LEU A 84 2.16 6.34 -1.85
C LEU A 84 1.29 6.88 -2.97
N CYS A 85 0.69 6.01 -3.78
CA CYS A 85 -0.18 6.39 -4.89
C CYS A 85 -1.64 6.10 -4.58
N ASN A 86 -2.48 7.13 -4.54
CA ASN A 86 -3.91 6.98 -4.29
C ASN A 86 -4.57 6.18 -5.44
N THR A 87 -5.24 5.07 -5.10
CA THR A 87 -5.74 4.11 -6.10
C THR A 87 -6.89 4.66 -6.96
N ALA A 88 -7.59 5.68 -6.48
CA ALA A 88 -8.75 6.27 -7.17
C ALA A 88 -8.35 7.42 -8.10
N THR A 89 -7.32 8.19 -7.72
CA THR A 89 -6.91 9.40 -8.45
C THR A 89 -5.59 9.25 -9.21
N ASN A 90 -4.85 8.17 -8.97
CA ASN A 90 -3.49 7.95 -9.45
C ASN A 90 -2.51 9.08 -9.08
N LYS A 91 -2.83 9.87 -8.04
CA LYS A 91 -1.92 10.89 -7.52
C LYS A 91 -1.01 10.27 -6.48
N CYS A 92 0.30 10.45 -6.66
CA CYS A 92 1.31 9.95 -5.73
C CYS A 92 1.82 11.07 -4.82
N THR A 93 2.23 10.69 -3.61
CA THR A 93 2.94 11.57 -2.69
C THR A 93 4.34 11.88 -3.22
N SER A 94 5.00 12.87 -2.61
CA SER A 94 6.44 13.04 -2.79
C SER A 94 7.18 11.81 -2.26
N VAL A 95 8.23 11.43 -2.96
CA VAL A 95 9.10 10.31 -2.60
C VAL A 95 9.83 10.61 -1.27
N LYS A 96 9.97 9.60 -0.41
CA LYS A 96 10.73 9.65 0.84
C LYS A 96 11.78 8.55 0.88
N SER A 97 12.91 8.82 1.53
CA SER A 97 13.91 7.79 1.84
C SER A 97 13.48 6.96 3.05
N LEU A 98 13.94 5.70 3.09
CA LEU A 98 13.76 4.78 4.21
C LEU A 98 14.96 4.78 5.18
N ASP A 99 15.75 5.87 5.29
CA ASP A 99 17.03 5.97 6.01
C ASP A 99 17.09 5.36 7.45
N PHE A 100 15.95 5.14 8.11
CA PHE A 100 15.85 4.46 9.41
C PHE A 100 14.89 3.26 9.38
N TYR A 101 14.89 2.50 8.29
CA TYR A 101 14.01 1.36 8.02
C TYR A 101 12.52 1.70 7.92
N HIS A 102 12.15 2.98 7.96
CA HIS A 102 10.76 3.42 7.80
C HIS A 102 10.65 4.85 7.26
N ALA A 103 9.49 5.15 6.68
CA ALA A 103 9.06 6.46 6.25
C ALA A 103 7.61 6.69 6.67
N GLU A 104 7.33 7.91 7.14
CA GLU A 104 5.99 8.32 7.56
C GLU A 104 5.39 9.29 6.56
N PHE A 105 4.13 9.06 6.16
CA PHE A 105 3.34 9.95 5.32
C PHE A 105 2.16 10.46 6.13
N THR A 106 2.07 11.77 6.35
CA THR A 106 1.05 12.39 7.19
C THR A 106 0.01 13.15 6.38
N ASN A 107 -1.17 13.38 6.95
CA ASN A 107 -2.22 14.22 6.37
C ASN A 107 -2.72 13.74 5.00
N LEU A 108 -2.78 12.42 4.82
CA LEU A 108 -3.34 11.80 3.64
C LEU A 108 -4.86 11.99 3.60
N GLU A 109 -5.39 12.22 2.41
CA GLU A 109 -6.83 12.21 2.19
C GLU A 109 -7.38 10.78 2.40
N PRO A 110 -8.59 10.61 2.95
CA PRO A 110 -9.18 9.28 3.10
C PRO A 110 -9.24 8.52 1.77
N GLY A 111 -8.74 7.29 1.77
CA GLY A 111 -8.71 6.46 0.58
C GLY A 111 -7.71 5.32 0.68
N LYS A 112 -7.62 4.56 -0.40
CA LYS A 112 -6.63 3.48 -0.55
C LYS A 112 -5.41 4.01 -1.28
N TYR A 113 -4.25 3.55 -0.84
CA TYR A 113 -2.96 3.93 -1.39
C TYR A 113 -2.16 2.67 -1.68
N TYR A 114 -1.62 2.60 -2.88
CA TYR A 114 -0.55 1.67 -3.19
C TYR A 114 0.74 2.12 -2.53
N VAL A 115 1.45 1.17 -1.92
CA VAL A 115 2.83 1.37 -1.46
C VAL A 115 3.76 0.99 -2.61
N ASP A 116 4.58 1.94 -3.05
CA ASP A 116 5.50 1.79 -4.18
C ASP A 116 6.93 1.94 -3.66
N ILE A 117 7.69 0.85 -3.64
CA ILE A 117 9.12 0.88 -3.31
C ILE A 117 9.91 0.97 -4.60
N LEU A 118 10.62 2.07 -4.72
CA LEU A 118 11.41 2.41 -5.89
C LEU A 118 12.83 1.84 -5.73
N ASP A 119 13.39 1.37 -6.85
CA ASP A 119 14.78 0.96 -6.96
C ASP A 119 15.58 1.84 -7.94
N ASP A 120 16.83 1.45 -8.19
CA ASP A 120 17.69 2.05 -9.20
C ASP A 120 17.73 1.18 -10.47
N GLU A 121 18.22 1.74 -11.58
CA GLU A 121 18.27 1.02 -12.87
C GLU A 121 19.24 -0.18 -12.87
N VAL A 122 20.17 -0.24 -11.91
CA VAL A 122 21.32 -1.16 -11.95
C VAL A 122 21.06 -2.41 -11.12
N SER A 123 20.14 -2.35 -10.17
CA SER A 123 19.82 -3.44 -9.26
C SER A 123 18.34 -3.44 -8.91
N TYR A 124 17.88 -4.54 -8.33
CA TYR A 124 16.57 -4.57 -7.67
C TYR A 124 16.76 -5.03 -6.23
N PHE A 125 15.78 -4.73 -5.41
CA PHE A 125 15.80 -5.01 -3.99
C PHE A 125 14.65 -5.94 -3.61
N THR A 126 14.92 -6.79 -2.64
CA THR A 126 13.92 -7.64 -2.02
C THR A 126 14.12 -7.68 -0.52
N GLY A 127 13.05 -7.93 0.21
CA GLY A 127 13.06 -8.06 1.65
C GLY A 127 11.66 -8.25 2.17
N ASP A 128 11.46 -7.94 3.44
CA ASP A 128 10.13 -7.93 4.05
C ASP A 128 9.74 -6.49 4.34
N MET A 129 8.46 -6.15 4.16
CA MET A 129 7.92 -4.83 4.47
C MET A 129 6.67 -4.92 5.32
N TYR A 130 6.31 -3.80 5.94
CA TYR A 130 5.00 -3.60 6.56
C TYR A 130 4.50 -2.20 6.25
N SER A 131 3.18 -2.06 6.18
CA SER A 131 2.55 -0.74 6.14
C SER A 131 1.28 -0.71 6.97
N PHE A 132 1.02 0.41 7.64
CA PHE A 132 -0.22 0.60 8.39
C PHE A 132 -0.60 2.06 8.52
N SER A 133 -1.90 2.32 8.55
CA SER A 133 -2.43 3.65 8.88
C SER A 133 -2.63 3.84 10.37
N HIS A 134 -2.30 5.03 10.86
CA HIS A 134 -2.40 5.43 12.25
C HIS A 134 -2.90 6.88 12.38
N THR A 135 -3.22 7.27 13.61
CA THR A 135 -3.60 8.66 13.94
C THR A 135 -2.41 9.59 13.71
N PRO A 136 -2.65 10.87 13.32
CA PRO A 136 -1.60 11.87 13.19
C PRO A 136 -0.70 12.03 14.41
#